data_AF-A0A9C8C5R7-F1
#
_entry.id   AF-A0A9C8C5R7-F1
#
_cell.length_a   1.000
_cell.length_b   1.000
_cell.length_c   1.000
_cell.angle_alpha   90.00
_cell.angle_beta   90.00
_cell.angle_gamma   90.00
#
_symmetry.space_group_name_H-M   'P 1'
#
loop_
_entity.id
_entity.type
_entity.pdbx_description
1 polymer ?
#
loop_
_entity_poly.entity_id
_entity_poly.type
_entity_poly.pdbx_seq_one_letter_code
_entity_poly.pdbx_strand_id
1 'polypeptide(L)'
;MYEHWKGSMLSKSYEDELFRRLYLLGSEETDGLIDEFCMRCHAPIGVYLKEIPPADGSKLSDIAKRGISCDFCHTVSGYKKIGNGNFELSPGMIKRGPFEDSNSPGHKTAYSELHTKSEFCGICHNLYHPTNNIPLELTYTEWKESPYAEEGIPCQDCHMRQNPGIPATGITKRPDYPGIAGAGGGKRPHLYTHYFVGANTIPQIQIDETYRQLAIERLRAAATLEIIRPTNPTPDTENTIKINITNAGAGHYLPTGLTELRQMWLYVKITDSSGKTIYESGALDNEENIDKTSTIYQSIFADKNGNPTEKVWKIESLISDNRIPPKKSATEEHSFNIPATATLPLNVETVLKYRSAPQHLVDELFGKGKVTPLVVDMVTEKSQIK
;
A
#
# COMPACT_ATOMS: atom_id res chain seq x y z
N MET A 1 4.62 9.55 20.14
CA MET A 1 3.99 10.07 18.90
C MET A 1 5.04 10.55 17.90
N TYR A 2 5.85 11.57 18.19
CA TYR A 2 6.90 12.04 17.27
C TYR A 2 7.81 10.90 16.76
N GLU A 3 8.26 10.03 17.66
CA GLU A 3 9.08 8.86 17.33
C GLU A 3 8.39 7.86 16.40
N HIS A 4 7.05 7.74 16.44
CA HIS A 4 6.29 6.89 15.52
C HIS A 4 6.12 7.56 14.15
N TRP A 5 6.04 8.90 14.11
CA TRP A 5 5.83 9.64 12.88
C TRP A 5 7.13 9.78 12.08
N LYS A 6 8.26 10.06 12.73
CA LYS A 6 9.52 10.47 12.08
C LYS A 6 10.14 9.45 11.12
N GLY A 7 9.78 8.17 11.24
CA GLY A 7 10.20 7.11 10.31
C GLY A 7 9.08 6.64 9.39
N SER A 8 7.87 7.20 9.53
CA SER A 8 6.71 6.86 8.69
C SER A 8 6.87 7.44 7.28
N MET A 9 6.18 6.83 6.32
CA MET A 9 6.11 7.35 4.95
C MET A 9 5.40 8.70 4.86
N LEU A 10 4.63 9.11 5.86
CA LEU A 10 4.07 10.46 5.92
C LEU A 10 5.14 11.51 6.21
N SER A 11 6.08 11.23 7.11
CA SER A 11 7.23 12.12 7.33
C SER A 11 8.19 12.15 6.13
N LYS A 12 8.20 11.06 5.36
CA LYS A 12 9.05 10.86 4.17
C LYS A 12 8.32 11.11 2.86
N SER A 13 7.10 11.64 2.89
CA SER A 13 6.27 11.76 1.68
C SER A 13 6.91 12.64 0.62
N TYR A 14 7.72 13.62 1.02
CA TYR A 14 8.56 14.37 0.10
C TYR A 14 9.92 13.69 -0.17
N GLU A 15 10.58 13.15 0.85
CA GLU A 15 11.96 12.63 0.73
C GLU A 15 12.06 11.25 0.06
N ASP A 16 10.95 10.55 -0.14
CA ASP A 16 10.92 9.24 -0.81
C ASP A 16 11.56 9.32 -2.21
N GLU A 17 12.71 8.66 -2.37
CA GLU A 17 13.47 8.71 -3.62
C GLU A 17 12.73 8.10 -4.81
N LEU A 18 11.93 7.04 -4.60
CA LEU A 18 11.15 6.44 -5.67
C LEU A 18 10.11 7.45 -6.18
N PHE A 19 9.36 8.04 -5.24
CA PHE A 19 8.42 9.11 -5.55
C PHE A 19 9.11 10.31 -6.20
N ARG A 20 10.23 10.79 -5.64
CA ARG A 20 10.93 11.99 -6.13
C ARG A 20 11.42 11.83 -7.56
N ARG A 21 11.99 10.67 -7.90
CA ARG A 21 12.44 10.41 -9.27
C ARG A 21 11.27 10.32 -10.24
N LEU A 22 10.20 9.63 -9.86
CA LEU A 22 8.98 9.55 -10.68
C LEU A 22 8.30 10.91 -10.86
N TYR A 23 8.26 11.72 -9.80
CA TYR A 23 7.73 13.07 -9.80
C TYR A 23 8.53 14.01 -10.70
N LEU A 24 9.86 13.97 -10.65
CA LEU A 24 10.72 14.77 -11.52
C LEU A 24 10.58 14.35 -12.99
N LEU A 25 10.52 13.05 -13.26
CA LEU A 25 10.24 12.53 -14.60
C LEU A 25 8.88 13.03 -15.12
N GLY A 26 7.84 12.97 -14.29
CA GLY A 26 6.52 13.47 -14.67
C GLY A 26 6.48 14.98 -14.84
N SER A 27 7.19 15.73 -14.01
CA SER A 27 7.36 17.18 -14.15
C SER A 27 8.00 17.53 -15.50
N GLU A 28 9.09 16.84 -15.86
CA GLU A 28 9.77 17.01 -17.16
C GLU A 28 8.85 16.65 -18.34
N GLU A 29 8.21 15.48 -18.31
CA GLU A 29 7.36 15.01 -19.41
C GLU A 29 6.05 15.81 -19.57
N THR A 30 5.68 16.63 -18.58
CA THR A 30 4.44 17.41 -18.58
C THR A 30 4.67 18.92 -18.52
N ASP A 31 5.91 19.38 -18.70
CA ASP A 31 6.27 20.80 -18.56
C ASP A 31 5.76 21.43 -17.24
N GLY A 32 5.83 20.67 -16.15
CA GLY A 32 5.46 21.08 -14.80
C GLY A 32 3.97 21.05 -14.47
N LEU A 33 3.10 20.53 -15.36
CA LEU A 33 1.65 20.48 -15.13
C LEU A 33 1.25 19.71 -13.86
N ILE A 34 2.05 18.73 -13.44
CA ILE A 34 1.78 17.90 -12.26
C ILE A 34 2.43 18.42 -10.97
N ASP A 35 3.22 19.50 -11.04
CA ASP A 35 4.11 19.93 -9.96
C ASP A 35 3.36 20.16 -8.65
N GLU A 36 2.35 21.03 -8.67
CA GLU A 36 1.52 21.30 -7.51
C GLU A 36 0.61 20.12 -7.16
N PHE A 37 0.12 19.39 -8.18
CA PHE A 37 -0.87 18.33 -7.99
C PHE A 37 -0.34 17.21 -7.08
N CYS A 38 0.85 16.68 -7.37
CA CYS A 38 1.47 15.66 -6.53
C CYS A 38 1.80 16.21 -5.13
N MET A 39 2.26 17.45 -5.07
CA MET A 39 2.75 18.06 -3.82
C MET A 39 1.62 18.41 -2.84
N ARG A 40 0.35 18.42 -3.26
CA ARG A 40 -0.81 18.54 -2.35
C ARG A 40 -0.90 17.38 -1.35
N CYS A 41 -0.39 16.21 -1.69
CA CYS A 41 -0.36 15.05 -0.81
C CYS A 41 1.06 14.74 -0.29
N HIS A 42 2.10 15.20 -0.99
CA HIS A 42 3.49 14.85 -0.66
C HIS A 42 4.26 15.94 0.10
N ALA A 43 3.92 17.22 -0.05
CA ALA A 43 4.45 18.33 0.75
C ALA A 43 3.45 19.51 0.81
N PRO A 44 2.26 19.30 1.41
CA PRO A 44 1.15 20.24 1.33
C PRO A 44 1.44 21.63 1.92
N ILE A 45 2.31 21.71 2.92
CA ILE A 45 2.77 23.00 3.47
C ILE A 45 3.47 23.82 2.37
N GLY A 46 4.30 23.17 1.55
CA GLY A 46 4.98 23.83 0.44
C GLY A 46 4.00 24.36 -0.61
N VAL A 47 2.96 23.59 -0.94
CA VAL A 47 1.89 24.06 -1.85
C VAL A 47 1.13 25.24 -1.25
N TYR A 48 0.76 25.17 0.03
CA TYR A 48 0.05 26.25 0.71
C TYR A 48 0.87 27.55 0.76
N LEU A 49 2.18 27.45 1.01
CA LEU A 49 3.11 28.57 1.05
C LEU A 49 3.59 29.02 -0.34
N LYS A 50 3.14 28.37 -1.42
CA LYS A 50 3.56 28.63 -2.81
C LYS A 50 5.07 28.45 -3.03
N GLU A 51 5.65 27.46 -2.36
CA GLU A 51 7.05 27.06 -2.50
C GLU A 51 7.26 26.04 -3.63
N ILE A 52 6.19 25.48 -4.18
CA ILE A 52 6.15 24.69 -5.42
C ILE A 52 5.27 25.44 -6.42
N PRO A 53 5.66 25.59 -7.69
CA PRO A 53 6.95 25.19 -8.32
C PRO A 53 8.17 26.04 -7.87
N PRO A 54 9.42 25.56 -8.08
CA PRO A 54 9.85 24.45 -8.96
C PRO A 54 9.79 23.04 -8.33
N ALA A 55 9.57 22.00 -9.16
CA ALA A 55 9.54 20.58 -8.75
C ALA A 55 10.82 20.07 -8.09
N ASP A 56 11.99 20.66 -8.40
CA ASP A 56 13.24 20.30 -7.75
C ASP A 56 13.21 20.57 -6.24
N GLY A 57 12.28 21.40 -5.76
CA GLY A 57 12.11 21.75 -4.35
C GLY A 57 13.16 22.73 -3.84
N SER A 58 13.88 23.42 -4.73
CA SER A 58 14.89 24.44 -4.39
C SER A 58 14.32 25.61 -3.56
N LYS A 59 13.01 25.83 -3.60
CA LYS A 59 12.30 26.83 -2.80
C LYS A 59 11.61 26.27 -1.55
N LEU A 60 11.60 24.95 -1.35
CA LEU A 60 10.92 24.35 -0.20
C LEU A 60 11.65 24.68 1.09
N SER A 61 10.89 25.18 2.06
CA SER A 61 11.35 25.38 3.43
C SER A 61 11.57 24.06 4.16
N ASP A 62 12.37 24.09 5.22
CA ASP A 62 12.64 22.90 6.04
C ASP A 62 11.36 22.33 6.67
N ILE A 63 10.33 23.16 6.92
CA ILE A 63 9.05 22.70 7.43
C ILE A 63 8.23 21.99 6.35
N ALA A 64 8.30 22.44 5.09
CA ALA A 64 7.61 21.79 3.98
C ALA A 64 8.27 20.46 3.57
N LYS A 65 9.61 20.37 3.67
CA LYS A 65 10.36 19.13 3.40
C LYS A 65 10.01 17.99 4.35
N ARG A 66 9.42 18.27 5.51
CA ARG A 66 8.90 17.25 6.46
C ARG A 66 7.63 16.54 5.98
N GLY A 67 7.23 16.75 4.73
CA GLY A 67 6.11 16.04 4.12
C GLY A 67 4.78 16.28 4.86
N ILE A 68 4.06 15.20 5.11
CA ILE A 68 2.86 15.22 5.95
C ILE A 68 3.27 15.28 7.43
N SER A 69 3.41 16.50 7.94
CA SER A 69 3.86 16.77 9.30
C SER A 69 2.74 16.91 10.33
N CYS A 70 3.10 16.88 11.63
CA CYS A 70 2.18 17.15 12.73
C CYS A 70 1.45 18.49 12.56
N ASP A 71 2.17 19.53 12.10
CA ASP A 71 1.61 20.87 11.93
C ASP A 71 0.54 20.87 10.84
N PHE A 72 0.81 20.19 9.71
CA PHE A 72 -0.15 20.04 8.64
C PHE A 72 -1.41 19.29 9.09
N CYS A 73 -1.27 18.03 9.54
CA CYS A 73 -2.42 17.21 9.89
C CYS A 73 -3.29 17.88 10.95
N HIS A 74 -2.68 18.41 12.00
CA HIS A 74 -3.42 19.03 13.10
C HIS A 74 -3.85 20.48 12.84
N THR A 75 -3.61 21.04 11.65
CA THR A 75 -4.19 22.33 11.21
C THR A 75 -5.29 22.17 10.17
N VAL A 76 -5.50 20.96 9.64
CA VAL A 76 -6.66 20.64 8.80
C VAL A 76 -7.94 20.92 9.59
N SER A 77 -8.72 21.89 9.11
CA SER A 77 -9.99 22.31 9.71
C SER A 77 -11.21 21.74 9.00
N GLY A 78 -11.01 21.24 7.77
CA GLY A 78 -12.09 20.75 6.91
C GLY A 78 -11.54 20.26 5.58
N TYR A 79 -12.45 20.00 4.65
CA TYR A 79 -12.12 19.62 3.28
C TYR A 79 -13.28 20.01 2.37
N LYS A 80 -12.98 20.32 1.10
CA LYS A 80 -14.00 20.66 0.11
C LYS A 80 -14.64 19.42 -0.53
N LYS A 81 -13.81 18.42 -0.81
CA LYS A 81 -14.21 17.13 -1.39
C LYS A 81 -13.19 16.07 -1.01
N ILE A 82 -13.62 14.81 -1.04
CA ILE A 82 -12.72 13.67 -0.89
C ILE A 82 -11.79 13.62 -2.11
N GLY A 83 -10.53 13.30 -1.85
CA GLY A 83 -9.49 13.10 -2.84
C GLY A 83 -8.76 14.34 -3.31
N ASN A 84 -7.70 14.12 -4.11
CA ASN A 84 -6.83 15.13 -4.73
C ASN A 84 -6.30 16.22 -3.79
N GLY A 85 -6.14 15.91 -2.49
CA GLY A 85 -5.59 16.81 -1.49
C GLY A 85 -6.43 18.06 -1.24
N ASN A 86 -7.77 17.96 -1.31
CA ASN A 86 -8.69 19.10 -1.14
C ASN A 86 -8.92 19.53 0.32
N PHE A 87 -7.83 19.65 1.10
CA PHE A 87 -7.85 20.09 2.48
C PHE A 87 -8.20 21.56 2.62
N GLU A 88 -8.87 21.90 3.72
CA GLU A 88 -8.96 23.26 4.23
C GLU A 88 -8.07 23.38 5.46
N LEU A 89 -7.12 24.31 5.40
CA LEU A 89 -6.15 24.53 6.45
C LEU A 89 -6.51 25.78 7.26
N SER A 90 -6.38 25.66 8.58
CA SER A 90 -6.37 26.79 9.50
C SER A 90 -5.06 26.79 10.28
N PRO A 91 -3.93 27.23 9.67
CA PRO A 91 -2.64 27.30 10.33
C PRO A 91 -2.66 28.22 11.56
N GLY A 92 -1.75 27.98 12.49
CA GLY A 92 -1.59 28.80 13.71
C GLY A 92 -1.52 27.97 14.99
N MET A 93 -1.81 28.64 16.11
CA MET A 93 -1.63 28.10 17.46
C MET A 93 -2.72 27.14 17.93
N ILE A 94 -3.78 26.90 17.13
CA ILE A 94 -4.82 25.93 17.46
C ILE A 94 -4.52 24.64 16.71
N LYS A 95 -4.25 23.56 17.44
CA LYS A 95 -4.08 22.21 16.89
C LYS A 95 -5.30 21.36 17.20
N ARG A 96 -5.77 20.63 16.20
CA ARG A 96 -7.02 19.86 16.22
C ARG A 96 -6.75 18.38 16.46
N GLY A 97 -7.65 17.69 17.15
CA GLY A 97 -7.51 16.26 17.40
C GLY A 97 -8.80 15.60 17.87
N PRO A 98 -8.77 14.29 18.12
CA PRO A 98 -9.97 13.49 18.37
C PRO A 98 -10.50 13.59 19.82
N PHE A 99 -9.86 14.36 20.71
CA PHE A 99 -10.26 14.45 22.12
C PHE A 99 -10.67 15.87 22.51
N GLU A 100 -11.84 16.02 23.11
CA GLU A 100 -12.44 17.29 23.56
C GLU A 100 -11.71 17.93 24.74
N ASP A 101 -11.12 17.12 25.60
CA ASP A 101 -10.42 17.52 26.83
C ASP A 101 -8.89 17.57 26.64
N SER A 102 -8.42 17.71 25.40
CA SER A 102 -6.99 17.85 25.11
C SER A 102 -6.45 19.14 25.74
N ASN A 103 -5.32 19.05 26.43
CA ASN A 103 -4.62 20.21 26.99
C ASN A 103 -3.13 20.12 26.67
N SER A 104 -2.53 21.25 26.29
CA SER A 104 -1.13 21.35 25.86
C SER A 104 -0.51 22.65 26.40
N PRO A 105 0.69 22.61 26.98
CA PRO A 105 1.39 23.81 27.41
C PRO A 105 1.97 24.63 26.24
N GLY A 106 2.10 24.04 25.04
CA GLY A 106 2.79 24.65 23.91
C GLY A 106 1.87 25.33 22.89
N HIS A 107 0.60 24.95 22.82
CA HIS A 107 -0.37 25.49 21.86
C HIS A 107 -1.80 25.27 22.34
N LYS A 108 -2.76 26.01 21.78
CA LYS A 108 -4.19 25.77 22.01
C LYS A 108 -4.63 24.48 21.32
N THR A 109 -5.65 23.86 21.87
CA THR A 109 -6.24 22.61 21.36
C THR A 109 -7.68 22.85 20.94
N ALA A 110 -8.16 22.09 19.97
CA ALA A 110 -9.57 22.05 19.59
C ALA A 110 -9.97 20.63 19.24
N TYR A 111 -11.19 20.24 19.63
CA TYR A 111 -11.78 19.00 19.14
C TYR A 111 -12.03 19.08 17.63
N SER A 112 -11.89 17.96 16.95
CA SER A 112 -12.27 17.81 15.56
C SER A 112 -12.83 16.41 15.33
N GLU A 113 -14.14 16.36 15.06
CA GLU A 113 -14.79 15.11 14.66
C GLU A 113 -14.13 14.51 13.41
N LEU A 114 -13.71 15.35 12.46
CA LEU A 114 -13.03 14.90 11.24
C LEU A 114 -11.82 13.99 11.54
N HIS A 115 -11.05 14.26 12.60
CA HIS A 115 -9.89 13.44 12.98
C HIS A 115 -10.27 12.03 13.48
N THR A 116 -11.56 11.76 13.71
CA THR A 116 -12.09 10.44 14.08
C THR A 116 -12.64 9.65 12.87
N LYS A 117 -12.67 10.25 11.68
CA LYS A 117 -13.34 9.71 10.49
C LYS A 117 -12.35 9.34 9.39
N SER A 118 -12.66 8.32 8.60
CA SER A 118 -11.85 7.91 7.45
C SER A 118 -11.76 8.98 6.36
N GLU A 119 -12.74 9.89 6.30
CA GLU A 119 -12.77 11.04 5.41
C GLU A 119 -11.48 11.85 5.52
N PHE A 120 -10.90 11.97 6.72
CA PHE A 120 -9.61 12.64 6.91
C PHE A 120 -8.49 12.02 6.06
N CYS A 121 -8.42 10.69 6.03
CA CYS A 121 -7.46 9.95 5.21
C CYS A 121 -7.82 10.03 3.72
N GLY A 122 -9.13 9.98 3.41
CA GLY A 122 -9.64 10.01 2.04
C GLY A 122 -9.42 11.32 1.29
N ILE A 123 -9.06 12.42 1.97
CA ILE A 123 -8.67 13.66 1.28
C ILE A 123 -7.38 13.45 0.45
N CYS A 124 -6.45 12.60 0.91
CA CYS A 124 -5.28 12.17 0.13
C CYS A 124 -5.53 10.82 -0.57
N HIS A 125 -6.06 9.83 0.15
CA HIS A 125 -6.17 8.44 -0.28
C HIS A 125 -7.40 8.16 -1.16
N ASN A 126 -7.57 9.03 -2.16
CA ASN A 126 -8.54 8.93 -3.24
C ASN A 126 -8.04 9.89 -4.34
N LEU A 127 -7.54 9.38 -5.45
CA LEU A 127 -6.88 10.16 -6.49
C LEU A 127 -7.64 10.03 -7.80
N TYR A 128 -7.96 11.17 -8.39
CA TYR A 128 -8.55 11.29 -9.72
C TYR A 128 -7.61 12.10 -10.59
N HIS A 129 -7.40 11.64 -11.82
CA HIS A 129 -6.56 12.32 -12.79
C HIS A 129 -7.11 13.74 -13.05
N PRO A 130 -6.26 14.79 -13.00
CA PRO A 130 -6.73 16.17 -12.89
C PRO A 130 -7.43 16.71 -14.15
N THR A 131 -7.18 16.11 -15.32
CA THR A 131 -7.71 16.61 -16.61
C THR A 131 -8.85 15.78 -17.19
N ASN A 132 -8.91 14.48 -16.89
CA ASN A 132 -9.93 13.57 -17.43
C ASN A 132 -10.75 12.85 -16.33
N ASN A 133 -10.44 13.11 -15.05
CA ASN A 133 -11.18 12.61 -13.89
C ASN A 133 -11.24 11.07 -13.77
N ILE A 134 -10.35 10.36 -14.45
CA ILE A 134 -10.22 8.90 -14.30
C ILE A 134 -9.75 8.58 -12.89
N PRO A 135 -10.35 7.58 -12.22
CA PRO A 135 -9.90 7.14 -10.92
C PRO A 135 -8.53 6.45 -11.02
N LEU A 136 -7.54 6.99 -10.30
CA LEU A 136 -6.16 6.51 -10.26
C LEU A 136 -5.91 5.68 -8.98
N GLU A 137 -6.38 6.18 -7.84
CA GLU A 137 -6.36 5.50 -6.55
C GLU A 137 -7.73 5.66 -5.91
N LEU A 138 -8.36 4.58 -5.46
CA LEU A 138 -9.69 4.62 -4.87
C LEU A 138 -9.74 4.08 -3.45
N THR A 139 -8.63 4.09 -2.71
CA THR A 139 -8.53 3.45 -1.38
C THR A 139 -9.65 3.84 -0.42
N TYR A 140 -10.00 5.13 -0.32
CA TYR A 140 -11.13 5.57 0.50
C TYR A 140 -12.47 5.04 -0.02
N THR A 141 -12.68 5.07 -1.34
CA THR A 141 -13.93 4.61 -1.96
C THR A 141 -14.09 3.10 -1.79
N GLU A 142 -13.01 2.35 -2.03
CA GLU A 142 -12.90 0.91 -1.79
C GLU A 142 -13.22 0.56 -0.33
N TRP A 143 -12.73 1.35 0.64
CA TRP A 143 -13.08 1.19 2.05
C TRP A 143 -14.53 1.53 2.33
N LYS A 144 -15.02 2.64 1.80
CA LYS A 144 -16.39 3.13 2.03
C LYS A 144 -17.44 2.14 1.56
N GLU A 145 -17.16 1.42 0.48
CA GLU A 145 -18.02 0.38 -0.09
C GLU A 145 -17.80 -1.02 0.54
N SER A 146 -16.93 -1.11 1.54
CA SER A 146 -16.58 -2.37 2.18
C SER A 146 -17.46 -2.68 3.41
N PRO A 147 -17.54 -3.96 3.81
CA PRO A 147 -18.13 -4.35 5.09
C PRO A 147 -17.49 -3.66 6.31
N TYR A 148 -16.25 -3.20 6.22
CA TYR A 148 -15.58 -2.52 7.34
C TYR A 148 -16.14 -1.12 7.56
N ALA A 149 -16.51 -0.39 6.49
CA ALA A 149 -17.21 0.88 6.63
C ALA A 149 -18.64 0.68 7.17
N GLU A 150 -19.34 -0.35 6.72
CA GLU A 150 -20.67 -0.72 7.24
C GLU A 150 -20.63 -1.06 8.74
N GLU A 151 -19.58 -1.75 9.19
CA GLU A 151 -19.31 -2.05 10.60
C GLU A 151 -18.81 -0.83 11.41
N GLY A 152 -18.66 0.34 10.77
CA GLY A 152 -18.21 1.56 11.43
C GLY A 152 -16.73 1.53 11.85
N ILE A 153 -15.89 0.77 11.15
CA ILE A 153 -14.45 0.64 11.41
C ILE A 153 -13.69 1.64 10.53
N PRO A 154 -13.23 2.79 11.06
CA PRO A 154 -12.51 3.78 10.27
C PRO A 154 -11.05 3.36 10.01
N CYS A 155 -10.39 4.05 9.07
CA CYS A 155 -8.99 3.80 8.72
C CYS A 155 -8.06 3.79 9.96
N GLN A 156 -8.30 4.72 10.89
CA GLN A 156 -7.56 4.91 12.13
C GLN A 156 -7.56 3.65 13.01
N ASP A 157 -8.66 2.89 13.00
CA ASP A 157 -8.81 1.69 13.82
C ASP A 157 -7.97 0.51 13.33
N CYS A 158 -7.30 0.62 12.18
CA CYS A 158 -6.28 -0.34 11.76
C CYS A 158 -4.91 0.35 11.64
N HIS A 159 -4.83 1.46 10.88
CA HIS A 159 -3.56 2.11 10.53
C HIS A 159 -2.96 2.96 11.65
N MET A 160 -3.75 3.34 12.66
CA MET A 160 -3.28 4.05 13.85
C MET A 160 -3.40 3.20 15.13
N ARG A 161 -3.59 1.88 14.98
CA ARG A 161 -3.50 0.90 16.09
C ARG A 161 -2.29 -0.01 15.99
N GLN A 162 -1.54 0.09 14.90
CA GLN A 162 -0.34 -0.70 14.68
C GLN A 162 0.74 -0.36 15.72
N ASN A 163 1.42 -1.37 16.21
CA ASN A 163 2.63 -1.29 17.02
C ASN A 163 3.59 -2.41 16.61
N PRO A 164 4.89 -2.36 16.97
CA PRO A 164 5.79 -3.51 16.79
C PRO A 164 5.18 -4.80 17.34
N GLY A 165 5.05 -5.82 16.48
CA GLY A 165 4.42 -7.11 16.81
C GLY A 165 2.89 -7.11 16.80
N ILE A 166 2.25 -5.98 16.50
CA ILE A 166 0.79 -5.81 16.40
C ILE A 166 0.46 -5.25 15.00
N PRO A 167 0.22 -6.11 14.00
CA PRO A 167 -0.08 -5.67 12.63
C PRO A 167 -1.32 -4.77 12.52
N ALA A 168 -2.33 -5.00 13.36
CA ALA A 168 -3.61 -4.29 13.38
C ALA A 168 -4.34 -4.30 12.02
N THR A 169 -4.76 -5.49 11.60
CA THR A 169 -5.52 -5.80 10.38
C THR A 169 -6.88 -6.42 10.73
N GLY A 170 -7.72 -6.67 9.72
CA GLY A 170 -9.03 -7.29 9.89
C GLY A 170 -9.04 -8.70 10.49
N ILE A 171 -7.91 -9.41 10.46
CA ILE A 171 -7.76 -10.78 11.02
C ILE A 171 -6.85 -10.83 12.27
N THR A 172 -6.42 -9.68 12.78
CA THR A 172 -5.55 -9.64 13.95
C THR A 172 -6.20 -8.85 15.08
N LYS A 173 -5.73 -9.08 16.31
CA LYS A 173 -6.18 -8.29 17.46
C LYS A 173 -5.71 -6.84 17.30
N ARG A 174 -6.56 -5.92 17.74
CA ARG A 174 -6.32 -4.47 17.72
C ARG A 174 -6.37 -3.93 19.15
N PRO A 175 -5.41 -4.32 20.01
CA PRO A 175 -5.46 -4.02 21.44
C PRO A 175 -5.45 -2.51 21.71
N ASP A 176 -6.01 -2.13 22.85
CA ASP A 176 -5.90 -0.75 23.31
C ASP A 176 -4.46 -0.40 23.72
N TYR A 177 -4.11 0.87 23.57
CA TYR A 177 -2.77 1.39 23.84
C TYR A 177 -2.87 2.52 24.87
N PRO A 178 -3.04 2.19 26.17
CA PRO A 178 -3.30 3.19 27.20
C PRO A 178 -2.06 4.03 27.47
N GLY A 179 -2.25 5.33 27.69
CA GLY A 179 -1.13 6.22 27.97
C GLY A 179 -1.51 7.69 28.05
N ILE A 180 -0.50 8.56 28.00
CA ILE A 180 -0.63 10.01 27.95
C ILE A 180 -0.01 10.51 26.65
N ALA A 181 -0.77 11.28 25.87
CA ALA A 181 -0.34 11.74 24.54
C ALA A 181 0.83 12.73 24.60
N GLY A 182 0.85 13.59 25.62
CA GLY A 182 1.89 14.59 25.82
C GLY A 182 1.74 15.33 27.14
N ALA A 183 2.67 16.22 27.44
CA ALA A 183 2.64 17.04 28.65
C ALA A 183 1.31 17.82 28.74
N GLY A 184 0.67 17.78 29.90
CA GLY A 184 -0.63 18.43 30.13
C GLY A 184 -1.85 17.62 29.68
N GLY A 185 -1.67 16.53 28.93
CA GLY A 185 -2.76 15.65 28.50
C GLY A 185 -3.23 14.67 29.58
N GLY A 186 -4.52 14.32 29.55
CA GLY A 186 -5.08 13.29 30.41
C GLY A 186 -4.65 11.86 30.02
N LYS A 187 -4.78 10.92 30.97
CA LYS A 187 -4.62 9.49 30.68
C LYS A 187 -5.76 9.03 29.76
N ARG A 188 -5.42 8.26 28.73
CA ARG A 188 -6.37 7.69 27.76
C ARG A 188 -6.35 6.16 27.84
N PRO A 189 -7.51 5.50 27.67
CA PRO A 189 -7.55 4.05 27.52
C PRO A 189 -6.91 3.61 26.20
N HIS A 190 -7.01 4.43 25.15
CA HIS A 190 -6.38 4.19 23.87
C HIS A 190 -5.78 5.47 23.30
N LEU A 191 -4.50 5.40 22.93
CA LEU A 191 -3.81 6.39 22.11
C LEU A 191 -3.56 5.81 20.73
N TYR A 192 -3.90 6.58 19.71
CA TYR A 192 -3.62 6.24 18.32
C TYR A 192 -2.13 6.41 18.01
N THR A 193 -1.50 5.35 17.53
CA THR A 193 -0.11 5.35 17.09
C THR A 193 0.01 6.08 15.75
N HIS A 194 1.22 6.53 15.42
CA HIS A 194 1.48 7.36 14.25
C HIS A 194 2.54 6.72 13.36
N TYR A 195 2.64 5.38 13.36
CA TYR A 195 3.56 4.65 12.49
C TYR A 195 3.11 4.69 11.02
N PHE A 196 1.79 4.70 10.80
CA PHE A 196 1.15 4.84 9.50
C PHE A 196 1.75 3.95 8.41
N VAL A 197 1.98 2.67 8.72
CA VAL A 197 2.68 1.78 7.80
C VAL A 197 1.69 1.21 6.78
N GLY A 198 2.07 1.32 5.51
CA GLY A 198 1.44 0.64 4.39
C GLY A 198 2.22 -0.61 3.99
N ALA A 199 2.49 -0.74 2.70
CA ALA A 199 3.22 -1.88 2.11
C ALA A 199 4.60 -1.48 1.58
N ASN A 200 5.21 -0.39 2.05
CA ASN A 200 6.50 0.07 1.53
C ASN A 200 7.65 -0.71 2.17
N THR A 201 8.41 -1.42 1.33
CA THR A 201 9.48 -2.34 1.77
C THR A 201 10.82 -2.10 1.09
N ILE A 202 10.92 -1.08 0.23
CA ILE A 202 12.14 -0.77 -0.55
C ILE A 202 13.23 -0.22 0.38
N PRO A 203 14.38 -0.92 0.51
CA PRO A 203 15.45 -0.54 1.44
C PRO A 203 16.09 0.83 1.17
N GLN A 204 16.12 1.25 -0.10
CA GLN A 204 16.85 2.44 -0.56
C GLN A 204 16.13 3.75 -0.23
N ILE A 205 14.94 3.69 0.36
CA ILE A 205 14.15 4.87 0.76
C ILE A 205 14.61 5.42 2.14
N GLN A 206 15.77 5.00 2.68
CA GLN A 206 16.16 5.27 4.07
C GLN A 206 15.03 4.94 5.07
N ILE A 207 14.21 3.93 4.75
CA ILE A 207 13.17 3.46 5.65
C ILE A 207 13.86 2.77 6.81
N ASP A 208 13.58 3.27 8.02
CA ASP A 208 14.04 2.65 9.26
C ASP A 208 13.58 1.18 9.29
N GLU A 209 14.50 0.28 9.63
CA GLU A 209 14.28 -1.17 9.63
C GLU A 209 13.03 -1.58 10.43
N THR A 210 12.71 -0.83 11.48
CA THR A 210 11.49 -1.01 12.28
C THR A 210 10.24 -0.87 11.40
N TYR A 211 10.19 0.14 10.54
CA TYR A 211 9.02 0.41 9.68
C TYR A 211 8.92 -0.59 8.54
N ARG A 212 10.05 -1.06 8.00
CA ARG A 212 10.07 -2.16 7.05
C ARG A 212 9.50 -3.43 7.67
N GLN A 213 9.91 -3.75 8.90
CA GLN A 213 9.38 -4.92 9.62
C GLN A 213 7.88 -4.78 9.91
N LEU A 214 7.43 -3.60 10.32
CA LEU A 214 6.01 -3.28 10.49
C LEU A 214 5.20 -3.45 9.18
N ALA A 215 5.78 -3.11 8.02
CA ALA A 215 5.14 -3.29 6.72
C ALA A 215 5.02 -4.79 6.38
N ILE A 216 6.08 -5.56 6.61
CA ILE A 216 6.09 -7.02 6.41
C ILE A 216 5.06 -7.70 7.31
N GLU A 217 4.96 -7.29 8.58
CA GLU A 217 3.97 -7.78 9.53
C GLU A 217 2.53 -7.56 9.03
N ARG A 218 2.23 -6.38 8.46
CA ARG A 218 0.92 -6.10 7.87
C ARG A 218 0.65 -6.90 6.61
N LEU A 219 1.64 -6.99 5.71
CA LEU A 219 1.55 -7.79 4.49
C LEU A 219 1.24 -9.26 4.81
N ARG A 220 1.89 -9.82 5.84
CA ARG A 220 1.64 -11.19 6.31
C ARG A 220 0.27 -11.40 6.95
N ALA A 221 -0.37 -10.32 7.40
CA ALA A 221 -1.68 -10.34 8.02
C ALA A 221 -2.78 -9.74 7.12
N ALA A 222 -2.53 -9.61 5.82
CA ALA A 222 -3.46 -9.00 4.86
C ALA A 222 -4.33 -10.02 4.11
N ALA A 223 -3.82 -11.24 3.88
CA ALA A 223 -4.49 -12.27 3.09
C ALA A 223 -4.46 -13.65 3.77
N THR A 224 -5.22 -14.59 3.21
CA THR A 224 -5.09 -16.02 3.49
C THR A 224 -5.06 -16.80 2.18
N LEU A 225 -4.43 -17.97 2.19
CA LEU A 225 -4.39 -18.91 1.06
C LEU A 225 -5.08 -20.22 1.43
N GLU A 226 -5.74 -20.83 0.46
CA GLU A 226 -6.29 -22.19 0.57
C GLU A 226 -6.00 -22.97 -0.72
N ILE A 227 -5.39 -24.15 -0.58
CA ILE A 227 -5.13 -25.06 -1.70
C ILE A 227 -6.25 -26.09 -1.82
N ILE A 228 -6.98 -26.05 -2.93
CA ILE A 228 -7.95 -27.06 -3.33
C ILE A 228 -7.26 -28.07 -4.26
N ARG A 229 -7.18 -29.31 -3.80
CA ARG A 229 -6.49 -30.41 -4.49
C ARG A 229 -7.42 -31.14 -5.46
N PRO A 230 -6.88 -31.75 -6.54
CA PRO A 230 -7.66 -32.66 -7.37
C PRO A 230 -8.08 -33.91 -6.58
N THR A 231 -9.28 -34.41 -6.86
CA THR A 231 -9.74 -35.73 -6.40
C THR A 231 -9.20 -36.82 -7.32
N ASN A 232 -8.41 -37.74 -6.76
CA ASN A 232 -7.78 -38.88 -7.46
C ASN A 232 -6.82 -38.47 -8.60
N PRO A 233 -5.65 -37.89 -8.27
CA PRO A 233 -4.64 -37.58 -9.27
C PRO A 233 -4.20 -38.86 -10.00
N THR A 234 -4.21 -38.86 -11.33
CA THR A 234 -3.72 -40.00 -12.12
C THR A 234 -2.38 -39.65 -12.77
N PRO A 235 -1.38 -40.54 -12.73
CA PRO A 235 -0.17 -40.38 -13.52
C PRO A 235 -0.49 -40.29 -15.03
N ASP A 236 0.35 -39.56 -15.76
CA ASP A 236 0.24 -39.31 -17.21
C ASP A 236 -1.07 -38.62 -17.64
N THR A 237 -1.76 -37.92 -16.73
CA THR A 237 -2.90 -37.06 -17.03
C THR A 237 -2.66 -35.62 -16.59
N GLU A 238 -3.41 -34.71 -17.18
CA GLU A 238 -3.49 -33.33 -16.71
C GLU A 238 -4.28 -33.27 -15.40
N ASN A 239 -3.68 -32.64 -14.40
CA ASN A 239 -4.24 -32.43 -13.08
C ASN A 239 -4.29 -30.93 -12.80
N THR A 240 -5.32 -30.48 -12.09
CA THR A 240 -5.47 -29.05 -11.74
C THR A 240 -5.57 -28.90 -10.23
N ILE A 241 -4.76 -28.00 -9.67
CA ILE A 241 -5.00 -27.44 -8.34
C ILE A 241 -5.67 -26.07 -8.47
N LYS A 242 -6.52 -25.72 -7.51
CA LYS A 242 -7.04 -24.35 -7.38
C LYS A 242 -6.48 -23.73 -6.12
N ILE A 243 -6.12 -22.46 -6.19
CA ILE A 243 -5.61 -21.72 -5.05
C ILE A 243 -6.51 -20.52 -4.85
N ASN A 244 -7.20 -20.51 -3.70
CA ASN A 244 -8.01 -19.37 -3.29
C ASN A 244 -7.13 -18.37 -2.54
N ILE A 245 -7.15 -17.12 -2.98
CA ILE A 245 -6.47 -15.99 -2.33
C ILE A 245 -7.56 -15.08 -1.78
N THR A 246 -7.64 -14.96 -0.45
CA THR A 246 -8.69 -14.16 0.21
C THR A 246 -8.09 -12.88 0.78
N ASN A 247 -8.67 -11.74 0.43
CA ASN A 247 -8.42 -10.49 1.14
C ASN A 247 -9.14 -10.53 2.50
N ALA A 248 -8.43 -11.03 3.50
CA ALA A 248 -8.99 -11.26 4.83
C ALA A 248 -8.72 -10.08 5.79
N GLY A 249 -7.59 -9.38 5.60
CA GLY A 249 -7.09 -8.41 6.54
C GLY A 249 -7.25 -6.94 6.14
N ALA A 250 -7.51 -6.64 4.85
CA ALA A 250 -7.60 -5.26 4.38
C ALA A 250 -9.06 -4.79 4.25
N GLY A 251 -9.31 -3.56 4.71
CA GLY A 251 -10.61 -2.91 4.59
C GLY A 251 -10.88 -2.26 3.23
N HIS A 252 -9.91 -2.32 2.33
CA HIS A 252 -9.94 -1.81 0.95
C HIS A 252 -9.46 -2.93 0.01
N TYR A 253 -9.34 -2.68 -1.30
CA TYR A 253 -8.88 -3.71 -2.23
C TYR A 253 -7.45 -4.15 -1.91
N LEU A 254 -7.09 -5.38 -2.28
CA LEU A 254 -5.75 -5.93 -2.08
C LEU A 254 -5.10 -6.25 -3.44
N PRO A 255 -4.00 -5.55 -3.79
CA PRO A 255 -3.49 -4.32 -3.18
C PRO A 255 -4.39 -3.10 -3.44
N THR A 256 -4.15 -1.99 -2.74
CA THR A 256 -4.74 -0.66 -2.99
C THR A 256 -3.65 0.38 -3.29
N GLY A 257 -4.03 1.62 -3.59
CA GLY A 257 -3.10 2.70 -3.94
C GLY A 257 -2.84 2.76 -5.44
N LEU A 258 -1.65 3.27 -5.82
CA LEU A 258 -1.10 3.16 -7.18
C LEU A 258 -0.70 1.70 -7.47
N THR A 259 -1.67 0.90 -7.90
CA THR A 259 -1.49 -0.55 -8.08
C THR A 259 -0.81 -0.94 -9.38
N GLU A 260 -0.81 -0.06 -10.37
CA GLU A 260 -0.01 -0.17 -11.59
C GLU A 260 1.50 -0.18 -11.28
N LEU A 261 1.91 0.34 -10.13
CA LEU A 261 3.30 0.30 -9.66
C LEU A 261 3.54 -0.82 -8.63
N ARG A 262 2.51 -1.44 -8.06
CA ARG A 262 2.67 -2.44 -6.99
C ARG A 262 2.42 -3.83 -7.55
N GLN A 263 3.31 -4.77 -7.27
CA GLN A 263 3.14 -6.13 -7.76
C GLN A 263 2.79 -7.06 -6.60
N MET A 264 1.63 -7.70 -6.72
CA MET A 264 1.21 -8.84 -5.90
C MET A 264 0.91 -10.00 -6.84
N TRP A 265 1.51 -11.16 -6.62
CA TRP A 265 1.37 -12.33 -7.49
C TRP A 265 1.53 -13.62 -6.69
N LEU A 266 1.06 -14.72 -7.26
CA LEU A 266 1.18 -16.05 -6.66
C LEU A 266 2.41 -16.78 -7.21
N TYR A 267 3.22 -17.33 -6.30
CA TYR A 267 4.22 -18.35 -6.62
C TYR A 267 3.65 -19.72 -6.27
N VAL A 268 3.86 -20.69 -7.16
CA VAL A 268 3.40 -22.07 -6.99
C VAL A 268 4.49 -23.02 -7.39
N LYS A 269 4.83 -23.96 -6.50
CA LYS A 269 5.78 -25.04 -6.77
C LYS A 269 5.18 -26.38 -6.40
N ILE A 270 5.25 -27.34 -7.31
CA ILE A 270 4.86 -28.74 -7.08
C ILE A 270 6.10 -29.61 -7.26
N THR A 271 6.42 -30.39 -6.24
CA THR A 271 7.56 -31.33 -6.24
C THR A 271 7.08 -32.74 -5.91
N ASP A 272 7.77 -33.76 -6.43
CA ASP A 272 7.57 -35.13 -5.99
C ASP A 272 8.27 -35.41 -4.64
N SER A 273 8.06 -36.60 -4.07
CA SER A 273 8.66 -36.97 -2.78
C SER A 273 10.19 -37.17 -2.82
N SER A 274 10.79 -37.21 -4.02
CA SER A 274 12.24 -37.20 -4.23
C SER A 274 12.84 -35.80 -4.31
N GLY A 275 11.99 -34.76 -4.38
CA GLY A 275 12.38 -33.36 -4.52
C GLY A 275 12.45 -32.86 -5.97
N LYS A 276 12.06 -33.68 -6.96
CA LYS A 276 12.01 -33.27 -8.37
C LYS A 276 10.85 -32.31 -8.59
N THR A 277 11.12 -31.18 -9.24
CA THR A 277 10.07 -30.21 -9.61
C THR A 277 9.23 -30.76 -10.77
N ILE A 278 7.91 -30.76 -10.58
CA ILE A 278 6.90 -31.16 -11.57
C ILE A 278 6.31 -29.91 -12.23
N TYR A 279 6.02 -28.88 -11.44
CA TYR A 279 5.40 -27.64 -11.88
C TYR A 279 5.95 -26.46 -11.08
N GLU A 280 6.18 -25.33 -11.75
CA GLU A 280 6.58 -24.08 -11.13
C GLU A 280 6.01 -22.90 -11.92
N SER A 281 5.43 -21.92 -11.22
CA SER A 281 4.96 -20.65 -11.79
C SER A 281 5.17 -19.52 -10.78
N GLY A 282 5.28 -18.29 -11.28
CA GLY A 282 5.50 -17.09 -10.46
C GLY A 282 6.94 -16.94 -9.95
N ALA A 283 7.87 -17.71 -10.51
CA ALA A 283 9.30 -17.55 -10.27
C ALA A 283 9.80 -16.25 -10.91
N LEU A 284 10.87 -15.70 -10.33
CA LEU A 284 11.59 -14.57 -10.92
C LEU A 284 12.72 -15.08 -11.82
N ASP A 285 12.94 -14.40 -12.93
CA ASP A 285 14.13 -14.62 -13.77
C ASP A 285 15.37 -13.90 -13.19
N ASN A 286 16.52 -14.04 -13.86
CA ASN A 286 17.77 -13.40 -13.45
C ASN A 286 17.75 -11.85 -13.55
N GLU A 287 16.73 -11.27 -14.17
CA GLU A 287 16.50 -9.83 -14.27
C GLU A 287 15.35 -9.37 -13.35
N GLU A 288 14.93 -10.23 -12.40
CA GLU A 288 13.85 -9.97 -11.45
C GLU A 288 12.48 -9.74 -12.12
N ASN A 289 12.28 -10.21 -13.35
CA ASN A 289 10.96 -10.22 -13.98
C ASN A 289 10.15 -11.40 -13.46
N ILE A 290 8.87 -11.16 -13.19
CA ILE A 290 7.91 -12.22 -12.86
C ILE A 290 7.64 -13.01 -14.14
N ASP A 291 7.54 -14.34 -14.02
CA ASP A 291 7.05 -15.22 -15.07
C ASP A 291 5.85 -14.59 -15.80
N LYS A 292 5.97 -14.47 -17.13
CA LYS A 292 5.01 -13.77 -18.00
C LYS A 292 3.61 -14.39 -17.98
N THR A 293 3.51 -15.65 -17.56
CA THR A 293 2.22 -16.35 -17.46
C THR A 293 1.53 -16.14 -16.11
N SER A 294 2.19 -15.52 -15.14
CA SER A 294 1.65 -15.29 -13.81
C SER A 294 0.65 -14.15 -13.77
N THR A 295 -0.38 -14.33 -12.96
CA THR A 295 -1.35 -13.28 -12.66
C THR A 295 -0.71 -12.24 -11.72
N ILE A 296 -0.71 -10.98 -12.14
CA ILE A 296 -0.40 -9.86 -11.26
C ILE A 296 -1.72 -9.18 -10.88
N TYR A 297 -1.95 -9.04 -9.58
CA TYR A 297 -3.13 -8.41 -9.01
C TYR A 297 -2.97 -6.88 -8.97
N GLN A 298 -3.54 -6.19 -9.95
CA GLN A 298 -3.37 -4.74 -10.16
C GLN A 298 -4.50 -4.15 -11.03
N SER A 299 -4.59 -2.83 -11.06
CA SER A 299 -5.27 -2.10 -12.13
C SER A 299 -4.29 -1.89 -13.30
N ILE A 300 -4.75 -2.10 -14.53
CA ILE A 300 -3.98 -1.84 -15.76
C ILE A 300 -4.64 -0.67 -16.48
N PHE A 301 -3.87 0.38 -16.75
CA PHE A 301 -4.33 1.58 -17.43
C PHE A 301 -3.71 1.71 -18.82
N ALA A 302 -4.39 2.42 -19.72
CA ALA A 302 -3.92 2.73 -21.06
C ALA A 302 -3.61 4.23 -21.23
N ASP A 303 -2.63 4.53 -22.07
CA ASP A 303 -2.38 5.87 -22.59
C ASP A 303 -3.41 6.28 -23.67
N LYS A 304 -3.28 7.50 -24.20
CA LYS A 304 -4.14 8.02 -25.28
C LYS A 304 -4.17 7.17 -26.56
N ASN A 305 -3.18 6.30 -26.76
CA ASN A 305 -3.06 5.42 -27.92
C ASN A 305 -3.59 4.00 -27.61
N GLY A 306 -4.04 3.74 -26.39
CA GLY A 306 -4.48 2.43 -25.94
C GLY A 306 -3.34 1.49 -25.49
N ASN A 307 -2.11 2.00 -25.33
CA ASN A 307 -0.99 1.19 -24.85
C ASN A 307 -0.98 1.15 -23.31
N PRO A 308 -0.68 0.01 -22.67
CA PRO A 308 -0.50 -0.05 -21.22
C PRO A 308 0.53 0.97 -20.71
N THR A 309 0.22 1.66 -19.61
CA THR A 309 1.12 2.66 -19.01
C THR A 309 1.05 2.64 -17.49
N GLU A 310 2.22 2.80 -16.87
CA GLU A 310 2.41 3.02 -15.43
C GLU A 310 2.60 4.52 -15.10
N LYS A 311 2.76 5.36 -16.13
CA LYS A 311 2.93 6.80 -15.99
C LYS A 311 1.58 7.46 -15.74
N VAL A 312 1.31 7.79 -14.48
CA VAL A 312 0.03 8.32 -14.00
C VAL A 312 -0.49 9.50 -14.84
N TRP A 313 0.40 10.39 -15.27
CA TRP A 313 0.07 11.58 -16.09
C TRP A 313 -0.26 11.27 -17.56
N LYS A 314 -0.11 10.03 -18.01
CA LYS A 314 -0.46 9.58 -19.37
C LYS A 314 -1.76 8.79 -19.42
N ILE A 315 -2.37 8.48 -18.27
CA ILE A 315 -3.53 7.59 -18.18
C ILE A 315 -4.77 8.24 -18.80
N GLU A 316 -5.40 7.54 -19.74
CA GLU A 316 -6.62 7.95 -20.45
C GLU A 316 -7.74 6.90 -20.40
N SER A 317 -7.46 5.67 -19.96
CA SER A 317 -8.52 4.67 -19.69
C SER A 317 -8.04 3.57 -18.75
N LEU A 318 -9.01 2.88 -18.12
CA LEU A 318 -8.78 1.62 -17.41
C LEU A 318 -8.98 0.46 -18.40
N ILE A 319 -8.00 -0.43 -18.51
CA ILE A 319 -8.05 -1.65 -19.32
C ILE A 319 -8.70 -2.78 -18.50
N SER A 320 -8.18 -3.02 -17.30
CA SER A 320 -8.66 -4.10 -16.43
C SER A 320 -8.31 -3.83 -14.97
N ASP A 321 -9.05 -4.47 -14.07
CA ASP A 321 -8.78 -4.49 -12.64
C ASP A 321 -9.15 -5.87 -12.10
N ASN A 322 -8.16 -6.59 -11.58
CA ASN A 322 -8.34 -7.93 -11.00
C ASN A 322 -8.01 -7.98 -9.50
N ARG A 323 -7.87 -6.81 -8.85
CA ARG A 323 -7.55 -6.72 -7.42
C ARG A 323 -8.66 -7.33 -6.56
N ILE A 324 -8.33 -7.73 -5.35
CA ILE A 324 -9.24 -8.54 -4.51
C ILE A 324 -10.01 -7.63 -3.54
N PRO A 325 -11.34 -7.48 -3.67
CA PRO A 325 -12.11 -6.64 -2.76
C PRO A 325 -12.13 -7.17 -1.30
N PRO A 326 -12.45 -6.32 -0.31
CA PRO A 326 -12.52 -6.72 1.11
C PRO A 326 -13.40 -7.94 1.34
N LYS A 327 -12.88 -8.92 2.10
CA LYS A 327 -13.55 -10.20 2.43
C LYS A 327 -13.95 -11.04 1.20
N LYS A 328 -13.39 -10.76 0.02
CA LYS A 328 -13.57 -11.56 -1.20
C LYS A 328 -12.33 -12.39 -1.50
N SER A 329 -12.49 -13.33 -2.42
CA SER A 329 -11.43 -14.23 -2.87
C SER A 329 -11.29 -14.17 -4.39
N ALA A 330 -10.06 -14.28 -4.87
CA ALA A 330 -9.74 -14.69 -6.22
C ALA A 330 -9.31 -16.15 -6.22
N THR A 331 -9.51 -16.85 -7.34
CA THR A 331 -9.09 -18.24 -7.49
C THR A 331 -8.19 -18.36 -8.71
N GLU A 332 -6.98 -18.87 -8.53
CA GLU A 332 -6.09 -19.25 -9.63
C GLU A 332 -6.15 -20.76 -9.84
N GLU A 333 -6.19 -21.20 -11.11
CA GLU A 333 -6.15 -22.61 -11.49
C GLU A 333 -4.79 -22.90 -12.14
N HIS A 334 -4.09 -23.91 -11.62
CA HIS A 334 -2.79 -24.34 -12.15
C HIS A 334 -2.88 -25.79 -12.60
N SER A 335 -2.79 -25.97 -13.92
CA SER A 335 -2.76 -27.29 -14.57
C SER A 335 -1.32 -27.79 -14.76
N PHE A 336 -1.11 -29.07 -14.50
CA PHE A 336 0.19 -29.73 -14.61
C PHE A 336 0.01 -31.22 -14.93
N ASN A 337 1.00 -31.79 -15.62
CA ASN A 337 1.04 -33.22 -15.88
C ASN A 337 1.88 -33.92 -14.82
N ILE A 338 1.38 -35.02 -14.25
CA ILE A 338 2.14 -35.85 -13.30
C ILE A 338 2.89 -36.91 -14.11
N PRO A 339 4.24 -36.86 -14.20
CA PRO A 339 4.99 -37.88 -14.92
C PRO A 339 4.82 -39.27 -14.29
N ALA A 340 4.72 -40.35 -15.07
CA ALA A 340 4.76 -41.73 -14.56
C ALA A 340 5.93 -42.03 -13.60
N THR A 341 7.05 -41.32 -13.75
CA THR A 341 8.25 -41.48 -12.92
C THR A 341 8.18 -40.73 -11.58
N ALA A 342 7.16 -39.90 -11.36
CA ALA A 342 7.05 -39.10 -10.15
C ALA A 342 6.76 -39.98 -8.93
N THR A 343 7.44 -39.71 -7.82
CA THR A 343 7.20 -40.41 -6.57
C THR A 343 6.18 -39.66 -5.71
N LEU A 344 5.08 -40.32 -5.34
CA LEU A 344 4.06 -39.74 -4.47
C LEU A 344 4.50 -39.73 -2.99
N PRO A 345 3.91 -38.89 -2.12
CA PRO A 345 2.97 -37.82 -2.46
C PRO A 345 3.66 -36.65 -3.17
N LEU A 346 2.89 -35.86 -3.93
CA LEU A 346 3.38 -34.57 -4.44
C LEU A 346 3.22 -33.50 -3.37
N ASN A 347 4.26 -32.72 -3.14
CA ASN A 347 4.25 -31.57 -2.23
C ASN A 347 3.92 -30.32 -3.03
N VAL A 348 2.88 -29.61 -2.61
CA VAL A 348 2.48 -28.30 -3.16
C VAL A 348 2.90 -27.24 -2.16
N GLU A 349 3.64 -26.24 -2.63
CA GLU A 349 3.95 -25.02 -1.88
C GLU A 349 3.48 -23.83 -2.71
N THR A 350 2.66 -22.97 -2.09
CA THR A 350 2.25 -21.71 -2.70
C THR A 350 2.54 -20.54 -1.77
N VAL A 351 2.97 -19.43 -2.37
CA VAL A 351 3.32 -18.20 -1.66
C VAL A 351 2.70 -17.01 -2.37
N LEU A 352 1.89 -16.23 -1.66
CA LEU A 352 1.47 -14.91 -2.13
C LEU A 352 2.63 -13.94 -1.90
N LYS A 353 3.15 -13.38 -2.98
CA LYS A 353 4.31 -12.49 -2.98
C LYS A 353 3.90 -11.06 -3.24
N TYR A 354 4.68 -10.13 -2.70
CA TYR A 354 4.49 -8.70 -2.87
C TYR A 354 5.82 -7.97 -3.09
N ARG A 355 5.86 -6.97 -3.98
CA ARG A 355 6.92 -5.95 -4.00
C ARG A 355 6.35 -4.57 -4.32
N SER A 356 6.96 -3.53 -3.75
CA SER A 356 6.44 -2.16 -3.82
C SER A 356 6.59 -1.48 -5.19
N ALA A 357 7.48 -1.98 -6.04
CA ALA A 357 7.74 -1.47 -7.40
C ALA A 357 8.21 -2.62 -8.30
N PRO A 358 7.88 -2.63 -9.60
CA PRO A 358 8.47 -3.58 -10.54
C PRO A 358 9.94 -3.25 -10.79
N GLN A 359 10.76 -4.27 -11.10
CA GLN A 359 12.20 -4.08 -11.32
C GLN A 359 12.48 -3.13 -12.50
N HIS A 360 11.72 -3.22 -13.61
CA HIS A 360 11.96 -2.38 -14.79
C HIS A 360 11.81 -0.88 -14.49
N LEU A 361 10.83 -0.50 -13.68
CA LEU A 361 10.62 0.89 -13.28
C LEU A 361 11.75 1.38 -12.38
N VAL A 362 12.19 0.54 -11.44
CA VAL A 362 13.32 0.86 -10.58
C VAL A 362 14.61 1.00 -11.40
N ASP A 363 14.82 0.15 -12.39
CA ASP A 363 15.96 0.26 -13.30
C ASP A 363 15.91 1.53 -14.16
N GLU A 364 14.72 1.94 -14.64
CA GLU A 364 14.51 3.22 -15.35
C GLU A 364 14.89 4.41 -14.46
N LEU A 365 14.43 4.42 -13.20
CA LEU A 365 14.58 5.56 -12.31
C LEU A 365 15.96 5.65 -11.65
N PHE A 366 16.57 4.52 -11.28
CA PHE A 366 17.83 4.48 -10.52
C PHE A 366 19.03 4.05 -11.37
N GLY A 367 18.79 3.40 -12.51
CA GLY A 367 19.77 2.74 -13.36
C GLY A 367 19.84 1.22 -13.08
N LYS A 368 19.98 0.45 -14.16
CA LYS A 368 19.92 -1.03 -14.15
C LYS A 368 20.78 -1.65 -13.05
N GLY A 369 20.16 -2.49 -12.21
CA GLY A 369 20.83 -3.31 -11.20
C GLY A 369 21.36 -2.56 -9.98
N LYS A 370 21.08 -1.25 -9.83
CA LYS A 370 21.51 -0.49 -8.64
C LYS A 370 20.60 -0.70 -7.44
N VAL A 371 19.34 -1.01 -7.68
CA VAL A 371 18.30 -1.15 -6.66
C VAL A 371 17.46 -2.36 -7.00
N THR A 372 17.27 -3.26 -6.04
CA THR A 372 16.38 -4.41 -6.16
C THR A 372 15.28 -4.29 -5.10
N PRO A 373 14.00 -4.12 -5.49
CA PRO A 373 12.89 -4.10 -4.55
C PRO A 373 12.81 -5.40 -3.76
N LEU A 374 12.61 -5.29 -2.44
CA LEU A 374 12.42 -6.46 -1.61
C LEU A 374 11.11 -7.18 -1.97
N VAL A 375 11.23 -8.46 -2.31
CA VAL A 375 10.09 -9.37 -2.43
C VAL A 375 9.72 -9.88 -1.05
N VAL A 376 8.48 -9.63 -0.65
CA VAL A 376 7.92 -10.08 0.62
C VAL A 376 7.01 -11.28 0.38
N ASP A 377 7.32 -12.37 1.07
CA ASP A 377 6.39 -13.49 1.21
C ASP A 377 5.31 -13.11 2.23
N MET A 378 4.11 -12.83 1.72
CA MET A 378 2.94 -12.45 2.50
C MET A 378 2.40 -13.68 3.23
N VAL A 379 2.00 -14.71 2.49
CA VAL A 379 1.37 -15.90 3.05
C VAL A 379 1.92 -17.10 2.32
N THR A 380 2.27 -18.14 3.07
CA THR A 380 2.70 -19.43 2.54
C THR A 380 1.70 -20.49 2.97
N GLU A 381 1.24 -21.31 2.03
CA GLU A 381 0.41 -22.48 2.29
C GLU A 381 1.07 -23.71 1.66
N LYS A 382 1.02 -24.85 2.37
CA LYS A 382 1.58 -26.11 1.89
C LYS A 382 0.55 -27.21 1.97
N SER A 383 0.54 -28.07 0.97
CA SER A 383 -0.36 -29.22 0.93
C SER A 383 0.32 -30.43 0.30
N GLN A 384 -0.35 -31.58 0.40
CA GLN A 384 0.09 -32.82 -0.23
C GLN A 384 -1.03 -33.42 -1.06
N ILE A 385 -0.67 -33.82 -2.28
CA ILE A 385 -1.49 -34.61 -3.20
C ILE A 385 -1.00 -36.06 -3.05
N LYS A 386 -1.90 -36.93 -2.57
CA LYS A 386 -1.56 -38.32 -2.22
C LYS A 386 -1.67 -39.26 -3.39
#